data_AF-A0A2H3C4N9-F1
#
_entry.id   AF-A0A2H3C4N9-F1
#
_cell.length_a   1.000
_cell.length_b   1.000
_cell.length_c   1.000
_cell.angle_alpha   90.00
_cell.angle_beta   90.00
_cell.angle_gamma   90.00
#
_symmetry.space_group_name_H-M   'P 1'
#
loop_
_entity.id
_entity.type
_entity.pdbx_description
1 polymer ?
#
loop_
_entity_poly.entity_id
_entity_poly.type
_entity_poly.pdbx_seq_one_letter_code
_entity_poly.pdbx_strand_id
1 'polypeptide(L)'
;MKTWRSQAYLHFQPLVIIVEDGKTLYKFVCKKNPSISCSHKCFEDSTRNLNNHIKVCSPHASADQDTITVFASRHLYSATCFRFKLSEWCV
;
A
#
# COMPACT_ATOMS: atom_id res chain seq x y z
N MET A 1 -20.16 -7.21 16.88
CA MET A 1 -19.02 -7.40 17.82
C MET A 1 -17.75 -6.94 17.12
N LYS A 2 -17.12 -5.85 17.56
CA LYS A 2 -15.80 -5.44 17.04
C LYS A 2 -14.80 -6.48 17.56
N THR A 3 -14.34 -7.37 16.68
CA THR A 3 -13.24 -8.27 17.01
C THR A 3 -12.02 -7.43 17.35
N TRP A 4 -11.52 -7.55 18.58
CA TRP A 4 -10.40 -6.77 19.13
C TRP A 4 -9.05 -6.95 18.39
N ARG A 5 -9.02 -7.80 17.36
CA ARG A 5 -7.84 -8.01 16.51
C ARG A 5 -7.92 -7.07 15.32
N SER A 6 -6.97 -6.14 15.22
CA SER A 6 -6.83 -5.27 14.07
C SER A 6 -6.70 -6.11 12.79
N GLN A 7 -7.33 -5.67 11.70
CA GLN A 7 -7.31 -6.39 10.42
C GLN A 7 -5.89 -6.61 9.89
N ALA A 8 -4.94 -5.78 10.30
CA ALA A 8 -3.53 -5.88 9.92
C ALA A 8 -2.93 -7.26 10.22
N TYR A 9 -3.26 -7.86 11.37
CA TYR A 9 -2.70 -9.15 11.77
C TYR A 9 -3.16 -10.32 10.88
N LEU A 10 -4.27 -10.19 10.15
CA LEU A 10 -4.76 -11.24 9.25
C LEU A 10 -3.81 -11.47 8.05
N HIS A 11 -3.05 -10.44 7.66
CA HIS A 11 -2.12 -10.48 6.54
C HIS A 11 -0.84 -11.29 6.83
N PHE A 12 -0.53 -11.49 8.11
CA PHE A 12 0.69 -12.16 8.55
C PHE A 12 0.40 -13.57 9.04
N GLN A 13 1.43 -14.42 8.99
CA GLN A 13 1.45 -15.73 9.63
C GLN A 13 1.37 -15.58 11.16
N PRO A 14 1.07 -16.67 11.90
CA PRO A 14 1.13 -16.67 13.35
C PRO A 14 2.44 -16.08 13.86
N LEU A 15 2.33 -15.26 14.91
CA LEU A 15 3.45 -14.59 15.56
C LEU A 15 4.55 -15.59 15.94
N VAL A 16 5.81 -15.24 15.66
CA VAL A 16 6.97 -15.93 16.22
C VAL A 16 7.67 -14.99 17.19
N ILE A 17 7.91 -15.44 18.41
CA ILE A 17 8.69 -14.70 19.42
C ILE A 17 10.17 -15.05 19.19
N ILE A 18 11.00 -14.03 19.00
CA ILE A 18 12.44 -14.19 18.74
C ILE A 18 13.20 -13.30 19.71
N VAL A 19 14.38 -13.74 20.11
CA VAL A 19 15.32 -12.94 20.90
C VAL A 19 16.46 -12.52 19.98
N GLU A 20 16.54 -11.23 19.65
CA GLU A 20 17.67 -10.64 18.92
C GLU A 20 18.41 -9.66 19.83
N ASP A 21 19.73 -9.78 19.94
CA ASP A 21 20.60 -8.93 20.77
C ASP A 21 20.12 -8.77 22.22
N GLY A 22 19.62 -9.86 22.82
CA GLY A 22 19.08 -9.87 24.19
C GLY A 22 17.74 -9.16 24.35
N LYS A 23 17.09 -8.76 23.25
CA LYS A 23 15.77 -8.13 23.24
C LYS A 23 14.74 -9.09 22.65
N THR A 24 13.65 -9.29 23.37
CA THR A 24 12.51 -10.05 22.87
C THR A 24 11.75 -9.22 21.85
N LEU A 25 11.61 -9.77 20.65
CA LEU A 25 10.91 -9.18 19.52
C LEU A 25 9.81 -10.13 19.03
N TYR A 26 8.76 -9.53 18.53
CA TYR A 26 7.66 -10.17 17.85
C TYR A 26 7.90 -10.11 16.34
N LYS A 27 8.10 -11.26 15.71
CA LYS A 27 8.30 -11.36 14.25
C LYS A 27 7.01 -11.79 13.57
N PHE A 28 6.58 -10.98 12.61
CA PHE A 28 5.44 -11.22 11.74
C PHE A 28 5.93 -11.50 10.32
N VAL A 29 5.67 -12.70 9.81
CA VAL A 29 6.03 -13.08 8.43
C VAL A 29 4.83 -12.85 7.52
N CYS A 30 5.04 -12.20 6.37
CA CYS A 30 3.97 -11.97 5.41
C CYS A 30 3.47 -13.29 4.81
N LYS A 31 2.14 -13.50 4.74
CA LYS A 31 1.56 -14.70 4.10
C LYS A 31 1.76 -14.72 2.59
N LYS A 32 1.72 -13.55 1.94
CA LYS A 32 1.87 -13.43 0.48
C LYS A 32 3.33 -13.55 0.05
N ASN A 33 4.24 -12.93 0.81
CA ASN A 33 5.64 -12.87 0.47
C ASN A 33 6.50 -13.33 1.67
N PRO A 34 6.71 -14.64 1.85
CA PRO A 34 7.33 -15.20 3.05
C PRO A 34 8.79 -14.76 3.27
N SER A 35 9.46 -14.25 2.24
CA SER A 35 10.80 -13.65 2.35
C SER A 35 10.81 -12.31 3.09
N ILE A 36 9.65 -11.68 3.27
CA ILE A 36 9.52 -10.39 3.97
C ILE A 36 8.93 -10.62 5.36
N SER A 37 9.62 -10.13 6.38
CA SER A 37 9.17 -10.15 7.76
C SER A 37 9.24 -8.77 8.39
N CYS A 38 8.26 -8.44 9.22
CA CYS A 38 8.25 -7.25 10.05
C CYS A 38 8.53 -7.65 11.51
N SER A 39 9.49 -7.01 12.16
CA SER A 39 9.75 -7.16 13.59
C SER A 39 9.08 -6.01 14.37
N HIS A 40 8.64 -6.33 15.57
CA HIS A 40 7.96 -5.42 16.48
C HIS A 40 8.49 -5.63 17.89
N LYS A 41 8.72 -4.56 18.64
CA LYS A 41 9.19 -4.67 20.03
C LYS A 41 8.04 -5.08 20.93
N CYS A 42 8.31 -5.79 22.02
CA CYS A 42 7.24 -6.24 22.93
C CYS A 42 6.41 -5.10 23.55
N PHE A 43 6.96 -3.89 23.65
CA PHE A 43 6.32 -2.74 24.26
C PHE A 43 5.76 -1.72 23.26
N GLU A 44 5.97 -1.91 21.95
CA GLU A 44 5.23 -1.09 20.99
C GLU A 44 3.79 -1.59 20.93
N ASP A 45 2.83 -0.67 20.88
CA ASP A 45 1.42 -0.94 20.58
C ASP A 45 1.05 -0.42 19.18
N SER A 46 2.02 0.13 18.46
CA SER A 46 1.78 0.76 17.16
C SER A 46 1.80 -0.27 16.04
N THR A 47 0.69 -0.43 15.33
CA THR A 47 0.62 -1.34 14.16
C THR A 47 1.11 -0.68 12.86
N ARG A 48 1.84 0.43 12.96
CA ARG A 48 2.17 1.29 11.81
C ARG A 48 3.09 0.59 10.82
N ASN A 49 4.09 -0.14 11.30
CA ASN A 49 5.00 -0.93 10.46
C ASN A 49 4.24 -2.01 9.67
N LEU A 50 3.32 -2.74 10.32
CA LEU A 50 2.48 -3.76 9.69
C LEU A 50 1.59 -3.16 8.60
N ASN A 51 0.93 -2.03 8.92
CA ASN A 51 0.07 -1.33 7.96
C ASN A 51 0.85 -0.79 6.75
N ASN A 52 2.05 -0.26 6.96
CA ASN A 52 2.90 0.20 5.86
C ASN A 52 3.32 -0.96 4.94
N HIS A 53 3.67 -2.12 5.52
CA HIS A 53 3.94 -3.32 4.73
C HIS A 53 2.70 -3.73 3.91
N ILE A 54 1.51 -3.78 4.52
CA ILE A 54 0.28 -4.18 3.81
C ILE A 54 -0.02 -3.28 2.62
N LYS A 55 0.15 -1.96 2.76
CA LYS A 55 -0.06 -0.99 1.67
C LYS A 55 0.80 -1.28 0.44
N VAL A 56 2.03 -1.72 0.65
CA VAL A 56 2.98 -2.03 -0.43
C VAL A 56 2.79 -3.47 -0.94
N CYS A 57 2.55 -4.42 -0.05
CA CYS A 57 2.43 -5.84 -0.39
C CYS A 57 1.12 -6.18 -1.10
N SER A 58 0.05 -5.48 -0.76
CA SER A 58 -1.25 -5.65 -1.37
C SER A 58 -1.87 -4.28 -1.57
N PRO A 59 -1.42 -3.52 -2.60
CA PRO A 59 -2.02 -2.25 -2.92
C PRO A 59 -3.52 -2.50 -3.12
N HIS A 60 -4.32 -1.97 -2.21
CA HIS A 60 -5.74 -1.91 -2.47
C HIS A 60 -5.90 -1.00 -3.68
N ALA A 61 -6.54 -1.50 -4.73
CA ALA A 61 -6.95 -0.67 -5.84
C ALA A 61 -7.94 0.37 -5.28
N SER A 62 -7.41 1.46 -4.73
CA SER A 62 -8.20 2.66 -4.50
C SER A 62 -8.74 3.05 -5.86
N ALA A 63 -10.03 3.38 -5.92
CA ALA A 63 -10.68 3.91 -7.12
C ALA A 63 -9.91 5.11 -7.72
N ASP A 64 -9.00 5.72 -6.96
CA ASP A 64 -8.14 6.83 -7.35
C ASP A 64 -6.84 6.43 -8.10
N GLN A 65 -6.59 5.14 -8.33
CA GLN A 65 -5.53 4.69 -9.25
C GLN A 65 -6.06 4.63 -10.69
N ASP A 66 -6.73 5.70 -11.12
CA ASP A 66 -6.98 5.93 -12.53
C ASP A 66 -5.63 6.16 -13.20
N THR A 67 -5.07 5.09 -13.76
CA THR A 67 -3.87 5.13 -14.58
C THR A 67 -4.01 6.23 -15.64
N ILE A 68 -2.90 6.86 -16.05
CA ILE A 68 -2.88 7.88 -17.13
C ILE A 68 -3.60 7.35 -18.38
N THR A 69 -3.56 6.04 -18.62
CA THR A 69 -4.32 5.35 -19.68
C THR A 69 -5.83 5.45 -19.52
N VAL A 70 -6.39 5.36 -18.32
CA VAL A 70 -7.83 5.56 -18.06
C VAL A 70 -8.22 7.02 -18.30
N PHE A 71 -7.41 7.99 -17.83
CA PHE A 71 -7.61 9.40 -18.12
C PHE A 71 -7.54 9.70 -19.64
N ALA A 72 -6.52 9.18 -20.32
CA ALA A 72 -6.31 9.34 -21.76
C ALA A 72 -7.45 8.72 -22.59
N SER A 73 -8.04 7.61 -22.12
CA SER A 73 -9.18 6.99 -22.80
C SER A 73 -10.48 7.81 -22.72
N ARG A 74 -10.64 8.65 -21.69
CA ARG A 74 -11.84 9.48 -21.46
C ARG A 74 -11.80 10.83 -22.16
N HIS A 75 -10.63 11.30 -22.55
CA HIS A 75 -10.49 12.51 -23.36
C HIS A 75 -10.35 12.12 -24.83
N LEU A 76 -11.45 12.25 -25.58
CA LEU A 76 -11.40 12.32 -27.05
C LEU A 76 -10.59 13.55 -27.43
N TYR A 77 -9.28 13.38 -27.53
CA TYR A 77 -8.33 14.39 -28.00
C TYR A 77 -8.63 14.61 -29.49
N SER A 78 -9.64 15.42 -29.81
CA SER A 78 -9.93 15.73 -31.20
C SER A 78 -8.82 16.64 -31.71
N ALA A 79 -8.22 16.27 -32.84
CA ALA A 79 -7.14 17.03 -33.45
C ALA A 79 -7.53 18.50 -33.67
N THR A 80 -8.81 18.76 -33.90
CA THR A 80 -9.40 20.09 -34.03
C THR A 80 -9.32 20.91 -32.74
N CYS A 81 -9.65 20.31 -31.59
CA CYS A 81 -9.60 21.02 -30.30
C CYS A 81 -8.15 21.31 -29.87
N PHE A 82 -7.23 20.39 -30.16
CA PHE A 82 -5.80 20.60 -29.95
C PHE A 82 -5.25 21.74 -30.82
N ARG A 83 -5.56 21.76 -32.12
CA ARG A 83 -5.14 22.83 -33.04
C ARG A 83 -5.70 24.19 -32.66
N PHE A 84 -6.98 24.25 -32.25
CA PHE A 84 -7.59 25.48 -31.75
C PHE A 84 -6.85 26.01 -30.51
N LYS A 85 -6.56 25.15 -29.52
CA LYS A 85 -5.80 25.52 -28.33
C LYS A 85 -4.37 25.96 -28.64
N LEU A 86 -3.71 25.35 -29.62
CA LEU A 86 -2.38 25.77 -30.08
C LEU A 86 -2.37 27.17 -30.69
N SER A 87 -3.42 27.54 -31.44
CA SER A 87 -3.52 28.87 -32.04
C SER A 87 -3.69 29.99 -31.02
N GLU A 88 -4.27 29.71 -29.86
CA GLU A 88 -4.42 30.65 -28.74
C GLU A 88 -3.05 31.02 -28.12
N TRP A 89 -2.06 30.13 -28.22
CA TRP A 89 -0.71 30.32 -27.66
C TRP A 89 0.26 31.06 -28.58
N CYS A 90 -0.08 31.22 -29.87
CA CYS A 90 0.78 31.90 -30.86
C CYS A 90 0.45 33.40 -31.00
N VAL A 91 0.00 34.04 -29.91
CA VAL A 91 -0.19 35.50 -29.82
C VAL A 91 1.09 36.17 -29.34
#